data_AF-A0A0K2H1J7-F1
#
_entry.id   AF-A0A0K2H1J7-F1
#
_cell.length_a   1.000
_cell.length_b   1.000
_cell.length_c   1.000
_cell.angle_alpha   90.00
_cell.angle_beta   90.00
_cell.angle_gamma   90.00
#
_symmetry.space_group_name_H-M   'P 1'
#
loop_
_entity.id
_entity.type
_entity.pdbx_description
1 polymer ?
#
loop_
_entity_poly.entity_id
_entity_poly.type
_entity_poly.pdbx_seq_one_letter_code
_entity_poly.pdbx_strand_id
1 'polypeptide(L)' 'MSGIAIVMMVLFMLVIWGGLAAALVNLAKNPDEVSGELGDHPELTNEVLVAQEEQ' A
#
# COMPACT_ATOMS: atom_id res chain seq x y z
N MET A 1 -37.99 3.72 7.11
CA MET A 1 -36.54 3.41 7.06
C MET A 1 -36.02 3.35 8.50
N SER A 2 -35.47 2.23 8.95
CA SER A 2 -34.99 2.10 10.34
C SER A 2 -33.61 2.75 10.50
N GLY A 3 -33.36 3.40 11.64
CA GLY A 3 -32.06 4.04 11.91
C GLY A 3 -30.88 3.06 11.86
N ILE A 4 -31.10 1.82 12.29
CA ILE A 4 -30.09 0.75 12.22
C ILE A 4 -29.66 0.47 10.78
N ALA A 5 -30.57 0.53 9.80
CA ALA A 5 -30.25 0.28 8.41
C ALA A 5 -29.32 1.37 7.83
N ILE A 6 -29.53 2.62 8.22
CA ILE A 6 -28.70 3.74 7.78
C ILE A 6 -27.29 3.62 8.37
N VAL A 7 -27.19 3.28 9.66
CA VAL A 7 -25.88 3.08 10.32
C VAL A 7 -25.09 1.97 9.62
N MET A 8 -25.73 0.83 9.36
CA MET A 8 -25.07 -0.29 8.69
C MET A 8 -24.64 0.05 7.26
N MET A 9 -25.45 0.81 6.52
CA MET A 9 -25.10 1.29 5.18
C MET A 9 -23.84 2.17 5.21
N VAL A 10 -23.76 3.12 6.14
CA VAL A 10 -22.59 4.00 6.27
C VAL A 10 -21.36 3.20 6.69
N LEU A 11 -21.48 2.29 7.66
CA LEU A 11 -20.37 1.43 8.08
C LEU A 11 -19.84 0.60 6.91
N PHE A 12 -20.72 0.00 6.11
CA PHE A 12 -20.32 -0.77 4.93
C PHE A 12 -19.55 0.08 3.92
N MET A 13 -20.04 1.30 3.64
CA MET A 13 -19.36 2.24 2.75
C MET A 13 -17.97 2.63 3.30
N LEU A 14 -17.86 2.92 4.59
CA LEU A 14 -16.59 3.29 5.22
C LEU A 14 -15.59 2.13 5.25
N VAL A 15 -16.03 0.91 5.55
CA VAL A 15 -15.13 -0.25 5.64
C VAL A 15 -14.58 -0.62 4.26
N ILE A 16 -15.45 -0.70 3.23
CA ILE A 16 -15.00 -1.09 1.89
C ILE A 16 -14.28 0.05 1.21
N TRP A 17 -14.92 1.21 1.07
CA TRP A 17 -14.33 2.31 0.31
C TRP A 17 -13.25 3.04 1.10
N GLY A 18 -13.47 3.25 2.40
CA GLY A 18 -12.44 3.82 3.27
C GLY A 18 -11.24 2.89 3.44
N GLY A 19 -11.47 1.58 3.61
CA GLY A 19 -10.40 0.58 3.63
C GLY A 19 -9.60 0.55 2.32
N LEU A 20 -10.30 0.53 1.18
CA LEU A 20 -9.65 0.56 -0.13
C LEU A 20 -8.84 1.85 -0.35
N ALA A 21 -9.42 3.01 -0.06
CA ALA A 21 -8.73 4.30 -0.20
C ALA A 21 -7.49 4.36 0.70
N ALA A 22 -7.60 3.90 1.95
CA ALA A 22 -6.47 3.84 2.87
C ALA A 22 -5.35 2.91 2.36
N ALA A 23 -5.71 1.74 1.84
CA ALA A 23 -4.74 0.80 1.27
C ALA A 23 -4.00 1.39 0.05
N LEU A 24 -4.72 2.05 -0.85
CA LEU A 24 -4.13 2.71 -2.02
C LEU A 24 -3.19 3.85 -1.60
N VAL A 25 -3.60 4.68 -0.65
CA VAL A 25 -2.75 5.75 -0.11
C VAL A 25 -1.52 5.18 0.58
N ASN A 26 -1.66 4.07 1.31
CA ASN A 26 -0.53 3.42 1.97
C ASN A 26 0.47 2.89 0.94
N LEU A 27 0.01 2.23 -0.12
CA LEU A 27 0.86 1.72 -1.19
C LEU A 27 1.55 2.85 -1.96
N ALA A 28 0.81 3.91 -2.31
CA ALA A 28 1.38 5.06 -3.02
C ALA A 28 2.46 5.80 -2.21
N LYS A 29 2.37 5.77 -0.87
CA LYS A 29 3.35 6.39 0.03
C LYS A 29 4.53 5.50 0.37
N ASN A 30 4.39 4.19 0.22
CA ASN A 30 5.44 3.22 0.53
C ASN A 30 5.68 2.36 -0.72
N PRO A 31 6.39 2.88 -1.73
CA PRO A 31 6.78 2.09 -2.90
C PRO A 31 7.68 0.92 -2.48
N ASP A 32 7.50 -0.23 -3.11
CA ASP A 32 8.22 -1.48 -2.76
C ASP A 32 9.75 -1.35 -2.84
N GLU A 33 10.24 -0.48 -3.72
CA GLU A 33 11.68 -0.27 -3.97
C GLU A 33 12.39 0.46 -2.82
N VAL A 34 11.63 1.17 -1.98
CA VAL A 34 12.16 2.02 -0.89
C VAL A 34 11.52 1.69 0.46
N SER A 35 10.73 0.62 0.53
CA SER A 35 10.01 0.26 1.74
C SER A 35 10.28 -1.19 2.15
N GLY A 36 10.23 -1.43 3.46
CA GLY A 36 10.50 -2.75 4.04
C GLY A 36 11.97 -3.17 3.96
N GLU A 37 12.21 -4.46 4.20
CA GLU A 37 13.55 -5.07 4.24
C GLU A 37 14.34 -4.87 2.93
N LEU A 38 13.65 -4.81 1.79
CA LEU A 38 14.27 -4.70 0.47
C LEU A 38 14.87 -3.32 0.22
N GLY A 39 14.22 -2.25 0.68
CA GLY A 39 14.69 -0.88 0.52
C GLY A 39 15.93 -0.53 1.37
N ASP A 40 16.13 -1.24 2.49
CA ASP A 40 17.27 -1.03 3.39
C ASP A 40 18.47 -1.96 3.06
N HIS A 41 18.32 -2.88 2.11
CA HIS A 41 19.35 -3.87 1.82
C HIS A 41 20.45 -3.29 0.90
N PRO A 42 21.71 -3.20 1.37
CA PRO A 42 22.78 -2.53 0.63
C PRO A 42 23.17 -3.21 -0.68
N GLU A 43 22.83 -4.49 -0.86
CA GLU A 43 23.07 -5.22 -2.13
C GLU A 43 21.89 -5.18 -3.11
N LEU A 44 20.73 -4.61 -2.71
CA LEU A 44 19.54 -4.49 -3.55
C LEU A 44 19.31 -3.06 -4.06
N THR A 45 20.30 -2.19 -3.88
CA THR A 45 20.28 -0.83 -4.44
C THR A 45 20.31 -0.89 -5.97
N ASN A 46 19.64 0.06 -6.64
CA ASN A 46 19.57 0.12 -8.10
C ASN A 46 20.96 0.07 -8.77
N GLU A 47 21.97 0.71 -8.18
CA GLU A 47 23.33 0.72 -8.73
C GLU A 47 23.95 -0.67 -8.80
N VAL A 48 23.73 -1.48 -7.75
CA VAL A 48 24.26 -2.85 -7.65
C VAL A 48 23.49 -3.79 -8.58
N LEU A 49 22.17 -3.67 -8.65
CA LEU A 49 21.34 -4.50 -9.53
C LEU A 49 21.65 -4.24 -11.02
N VAL A 50 21.78 -2.97 -11.42
CA VAL A 50 22.19 -2.61 -12.79
C VAL A 50 23.58 -3.18 -13.11
N ALA A 51 24.52 -3.12 -12.17
CA ALA A 51 25.86 -3.68 -12.36
C ALA A 51 25.87 -5.21 -12.48
N GLN A 52 24.85 -5.92 -11.97
CA GLN A 52 24.69 -7.37 -12.11
C GLN A 52 24.05 -7.75 -13.46
N GLU A 53 23.14 -6.93 -14.00
CA GLU A 53 22.53 -7.19 -15.31
C GLU A 53 23.53 -7.13 -16.47
N GLU A 54 24.61 -6.38 -16.32
CA GLU A 54 25.67 -6.23 -17.33
C GLU A 54 26.74 -7.36 -17.30
N GLN A 55 26.68 -8.28 -16.33
CA GLN A 55 27.62 -9.41 -16.16
C GLN A 55 27.12 -10.70 -16.84
#